data_AF-A0A6G7X7K2-F1
#
_entry.id   AF-A0A6G7X7K2-F1
#
_cell.length_a   1.000
_cell.length_b   1.000
_cell.length_c   1.000
_cell.angle_alpha   90.00
_cell.angle_beta   90.00
_cell.angle_gamma   90.00
#
_symmetry.space_group_name_H-M   'P 1'
#
loop_
_entity.id
_entity.type
_entity.pdbx_description
1 polymer ?
#
loop_
_entity_poly.entity_id
_entity_poly.type
_entity_poly.pdbx_seq_one_letter_code
_entity_poly.pdbx_strand_id
1 'polypeptide(L)'
;MYKIIYLLLAVCLLTSCETDNNVPFLSIPDDEAQIIEMNVEVGSSSNPVFSPIIYASQMIVNWGDGSLPWQFVNRDSTNTGTSTLKPLRYTYPTTGTYDVNVRAIKITRLDISMDSVRQNIRTLQLTDCRHLKALSCKNQELKSVNINTSGVKMLELSTLSVLEELTVSACDSLLTIVLYKNPELKIINLTNNPRMSALSLDAVFIQLPEATSGIRTVNLSNNGGDASCNTAIATQKGWKVNIQ
;
A
#
# COMPACT_ATOMS: atom_id res chain seq x y z
N MET A 1 -25.25 68.73 20.09
CA MET A 1 -25.90 67.95 21.16
C MET A 1 -26.52 66.71 20.54
N TYR A 2 -26.10 65.53 21.01
CA TYR A 2 -26.48 64.20 20.53
C TYR A 2 -27.92 63.81 20.87
N LYS A 3 -28.64 63.14 19.95
CA LYS A 3 -29.69 62.13 20.23
C LYS A 3 -29.77 61.16 19.03
N ILE A 4 -28.93 60.12 19.00
CA ILE A 4 -29.24 58.72 19.35
C ILE A 4 -30.42 58.16 18.56
N ILE A 5 -30.11 57.47 17.46
CA ILE A 5 -31.03 56.59 16.72
C ILE A 5 -30.91 55.19 17.34
N TYR A 6 -32.03 54.65 17.83
CA TYR A 6 -32.11 53.27 18.31
C TYR A 6 -32.09 52.32 17.11
N LEU A 7 -30.97 51.62 16.91
CA LEU A 7 -30.90 50.46 16.02
C LEU A 7 -31.28 49.23 16.85
N LEU A 8 -32.50 48.72 16.65
CA LEU A 8 -32.95 47.44 17.19
C LEU A 8 -32.15 46.32 16.52
N LEU A 9 -31.11 45.82 17.20
CA LEU A 9 -30.39 44.63 16.80
C LEU A 9 -31.24 43.41 17.19
N ALA A 10 -32.01 42.88 16.24
CA ALA A 10 -32.66 41.58 16.40
C ALA A 10 -31.57 40.51 16.38
N VAL A 11 -31.15 40.07 17.57
CA VAL A 11 -30.27 38.91 17.73
C VAL A 11 -31.09 37.66 17.48
N CYS A 12 -31.08 37.19 16.22
CA CYS A 12 -31.53 35.85 15.90
C CYS A 12 -30.53 34.86 16.51
N LEU A 13 -30.85 34.34 17.70
CA LEU A 13 -30.25 33.13 18.22
C LEU A 13 -30.70 31.97 17.33
N LEU A 14 -29.99 31.73 16.23
CA LEU A 14 -30.05 30.45 15.55
C LEU A 14 -29.35 29.46 16.47
N THR A 15 -30.14 28.70 17.23
CA THR A 15 -29.68 27.43 17.79
C THR A 15 -29.38 26.52 16.62
N SER A 16 -28.11 26.51 16.23
CA SER A 16 -27.54 25.46 15.39
C SER A 16 -27.75 24.16 16.15
N CYS A 17 -28.80 23.41 15.82
CA CYS A 17 -28.74 21.97 15.88
C CYS A 17 -27.63 21.59 14.90
N GLU A 18 -26.39 21.48 15.39
CA GLU A 18 -25.37 20.73 14.67
C GLU A 18 -25.93 19.31 14.54
N THR A 19 -26.51 19.02 13.38
CA THR A 19 -26.53 17.66 12.89
C THR A 19 -25.08 17.23 12.87
N ASP A 20 -24.71 16.23 13.68
CA ASP A 20 -23.43 15.52 13.62
C ASP A 20 -23.20 15.10 12.18
N ASN A 21 -22.55 15.97 11.42
CA ASN A 21 -22.26 15.74 10.04
C ASN A 21 -21.11 14.73 10.05
N ASN A 22 -21.45 13.45 9.84
CA ASN A 22 -20.56 12.32 9.54
C ASN A 22 -19.69 12.53 8.29
N VAL A 23 -19.44 13.79 7.91
CA VAL A 23 -18.60 14.18 6.79
C VAL A 23 -17.15 14.14 7.26
N PRO A 24 -16.25 13.43 6.56
CA PRO A 24 -14.82 13.54 6.81
C PRO A 24 -14.39 15.00 6.79
N PHE A 25 -13.74 15.48 7.85
CA PHE A 25 -13.23 16.86 7.88
C PHE A 25 -12.03 17.03 6.92
N LEU A 26 -11.40 15.93 6.55
CA LEU A 26 -10.33 15.87 5.57
C LEU A 26 -10.89 15.43 4.22
N SER A 27 -10.56 16.19 3.17
CA SER A 27 -10.79 15.80 1.78
C SER A 27 -9.45 15.81 1.06
N ILE A 28 -9.06 14.66 0.52
CA ILE A 28 -7.88 14.51 -0.33
C ILE A 28 -8.37 14.54 -1.80
N PRO A 29 -7.76 15.27 -2.73
CA PRO A 29 -8.09 15.17 -4.17
C PRO A 29 -7.55 13.87 -4.80
N ASP A 30 -8.21 13.35 -5.85
CA ASP A 30 -7.79 12.08 -6.48
C ASP A 30 -6.40 12.16 -7.14
N ASP A 31 -6.06 13.31 -7.72
CA ASP A 31 -4.77 13.59 -8.35
C ASP A 31 -3.61 13.75 -7.36
N GLU A 32 -3.92 13.94 -6.08
CA GLU A 32 -2.93 13.99 -5.00
C GLU A 32 -2.86 12.69 -4.20
N ALA A 33 -3.92 11.88 -4.26
CA ALA A 33 -4.10 10.71 -3.43
C ALA A 33 -3.06 9.61 -3.71
N GLN A 34 -2.60 9.02 -2.63
CA GLN A 34 -1.83 7.78 -2.63
C GLN A 34 -2.64 6.78 -1.82
N ILE A 35 -2.85 5.60 -2.40
CA ILE A 35 -3.82 4.64 -1.87
C ILE A 35 -3.08 3.37 -1.44
N ILE A 36 -3.42 2.89 -0.25
CA ILE A 36 -3.06 1.55 0.24
C ILE A 36 -4.37 0.78 0.42
N GLU A 37 -4.47 -0.38 -0.21
CA GLU A 37 -5.57 -1.31 -0.05
C GLU A 37 -5.05 -2.64 0.48
N MET A 38 -5.69 -3.16 1.52
CA MET A 38 -5.30 -4.40 2.19
C MET A 38 -6.52 -5.21 2.55
N ASN A 39 -6.47 -6.51 2.24
CA ASN A 39 -7.41 -7.47 2.81
C ASN A 39 -6.82 -8.04 4.11
N VAL A 40 -7.39 -7.66 5.26
CA VAL A 40 -6.89 -7.99 6.59
C VAL A 40 -7.78 -9.07 7.20
N GLU A 41 -7.19 -10.22 7.53
CA GLU A 41 -7.84 -11.29 8.28
C GLU A 41 -7.57 -11.11 9.78
N VAL A 42 -8.65 -10.96 10.53
CA VAL A 42 -8.64 -10.68 11.96
C VAL A 42 -9.13 -11.92 12.71
N GLY A 43 -8.18 -12.67 13.27
CA GLY A 43 -8.42 -13.97 13.88
C GLY A 43 -8.99 -13.93 15.30
N SER A 44 -9.38 -15.09 15.81
CA SER A 44 -10.07 -15.34 17.10
C SER A 44 -9.26 -15.09 18.38
N SER A 45 -8.25 -14.22 18.31
CA SER A 45 -7.56 -13.78 19.52
C SER A 45 -8.49 -12.91 20.38
N SER A 46 -8.26 -12.89 21.69
CA SER A 46 -9.03 -12.08 22.65
C SER A 46 -8.96 -10.57 22.40
N ASN A 47 -8.17 -10.11 21.43
CA ASN A 47 -8.05 -8.72 21.03
C ASN A 47 -7.79 -8.62 19.52
N PRO A 48 -8.85 -8.46 18.68
CA PRO A 48 -8.78 -8.33 17.23
C PRO A 48 -8.15 -6.99 16.80
N VAL A 49 -6.86 -6.81 17.05
CA VAL A 49 -6.14 -5.55 16.89
C VAL A 49 -5.30 -5.57 15.62
N PHE A 50 -5.50 -4.59 14.74
CA PHE A 50 -4.68 -4.30 13.57
C PHE A 50 -3.82 -3.05 13.83
N SER A 51 -2.52 -3.14 13.58
CA SER A 51 -1.57 -2.08 13.95
C SER A 51 -0.50 -1.73 12.91
N PRO A 52 -0.86 -1.27 11.71
CA PRO A 52 0.13 -0.92 10.69
C PRO A 52 0.90 0.34 11.08
N ILE A 53 2.09 0.50 10.52
CA ILE A 53 2.90 1.71 10.64
C ILE A 53 2.89 2.43 9.29
N ILE A 54 2.26 3.62 9.24
CA ILE A 54 2.07 4.38 8.00
C ILE A 54 2.56 5.83 8.19
N TYR A 55 3.62 6.19 7.47
CA TYR A 55 4.20 7.54 7.52
C TYR A 55 3.60 8.37 6.38
N ALA A 56 2.67 9.27 6.69
CA ALA A 56 2.03 10.16 5.72
C ALA A 56 1.87 11.59 6.28
N SER A 57 1.74 12.58 5.39
CA SER A 57 1.42 13.97 5.78
C SER A 57 -0.03 14.12 6.21
N GLN A 58 -0.94 13.48 5.48
CA GLN A 58 -2.37 13.45 5.78
C GLN A 58 -2.89 12.06 5.41
N MET A 59 -3.85 11.53 6.15
CA MET A 59 -4.47 10.26 5.81
C MET A 59 -5.91 10.15 6.32
N ILE A 60 -6.72 9.45 5.53
CA ILE A 60 -8.04 8.95 5.87
C ILE A 60 -7.94 7.43 5.81
N VAL A 61 -8.35 6.75 6.88
CA VAL A 61 -8.31 5.30 6.99
C VAL A 61 -9.73 4.78 7.16
N ASN A 62 -10.20 3.99 6.20
CA ASN A 62 -11.39 3.18 6.30
C ASN A 62 -10.99 1.76 6.71
N TRP A 63 -11.55 1.27 7.81
CA TRP A 63 -11.23 -0.04 8.36
C TRP A 63 -12.01 -1.19 7.71
N GLY A 64 -12.99 -0.91 6.85
CA GLY A 64 -13.76 -1.93 6.13
C GLY A 64 -14.88 -2.58 6.96
N ASP A 65 -15.11 -2.13 8.19
CA ASP A 65 -16.17 -2.64 9.09
C ASP A 65 -17.38 -1.70 9.22
N GLY A 66 -17.40 -0.61 8.43
CA GLY A 66 -18.44 0.42 8.47
C GLY A 66 -18.31 1.43 9.61
N SER A 67 -17.26 1.35 10.43
CA SER A 67 -16.93 2.39 11.41
C SER A 67 -16.59 3.73 10.74
N LEU A 68 -16.65 4.80 11.53
CA LEU A 68 -16.26 6.12 11.04
C LEU A 68 -14.77 6.12 10.62
N PRO A 69 -14.43 6.69 9.46
CA PRO A 69 -13.05 6.77 9.02
C PRO A 69 -12.17 7.52 10.00
N TRP A 70 -11.01 6.95 10.29
CA TRP A 70 -10.00 7.61 11.10
C TRP A 70 -9.24 8.62 10.23
N GLN A 71 -9.02 9.83 10.74
CA GLN A 71 -8.44 10.94 9.97
C GLN A 71 -7.26 11.55 10.72
N PHE A 72 -6.21 11.87 9.98
CA PHE A 72 -4.98 12.42 10.53
C PHE A 72 -4.37 13.48 9.62
N VAL A 73 -3.85 14.53 10.24
CA VAL A 73 -3.08 15.59 9.59
C VAL A 73 -1.85 15.85 10.43
N ASN A 74 -0.67 15.67 9.84
CA ASN A 74 0.58 16.09 10.45
C ASN A 74 0.75 17.60 10.26
N ARG A 75 0.62 18.36 11.35
CA ARG A 75 0.73 19.83 11.35
C ARG A 75 2.18 20.34 11.34
N ASP A 76 3.17 19.49 11.58
CA ASP A 76 4.61 19.86 11.61
C ASP A 76 5.31 19.70 10.24
N SER A 77 4.55 19.85 9.15
CA SER A 77 4.91 19.56 7.75
C SER A 77 6.15 20.31 7.19
N THR A 78 6.79 21.20 7.94
CA THR A 78 8.04 21.86 7.52
C THR A 78 9.28 21.00 7.75
N ASN A 79 9.21 19.98 8.62
CA ASN A 79 10.35 19.10 8.89
C ASN A 79 10.29 17.84 8.03
N THR A 80 11.02 17.88 6.91
CA THR A 80 11.40 16.68 6.15
C THR A 80 12.33 15.80 6.99
N GLY A 81 11.78 14.96 7.87
CA GLY A 81 12.60 13.96 8.55
C GLY A 81 11.96 13.22 9.72
N THR A 82 11.05 13.85 10.47
CA THR A 82 10.50 13.24 11.69
C THR A 82 9.05 13.66 11.89
N SER A 83 8.13 13.02 11.17
CA SER A 83 6.76 12.91 11.69
C SER A 83 6.85 11.94 12.87
N THR A 84 6.55 12.38 14.09
CA THR A 84 6.51 11.48 15.26
C THR A 84 5.32 10.56 15.10
N LEU A 85 5.56 9.39 14.51
CA LEU A 85 4.53 8.38 14.35
C LEU A 85 4.14 7.74 15.67
N LYS A 86 2.84 7.50 15.80
CA LYS A 86 2.34 6.37 16.57
C LYS A 86 1.92 5.29 15.57
N PRO A 87 2.22 4.00 15.83
CA PRO A 87 1.54 2.92 15.13
C PRO A 87 0.04 3.20 15.15
N LEU A 88 -0.61 3.06 13.98
CA LEU A 88 -2.06 3.02 13.99
C LEU A 88 -2.46 1.81 14.83
N ARG A 89 -3.54 1.90 15.57
CA ARG A 89 -4.07 0.78 16.35
C ARG A 89 -5.58 0.83 16.25
N TYR A 90 -6.14 -0.19 15.61
CA TYR A 90 -7.58 -0.34 15.48
C TYR A 90 -8.00 -1.70 16.04
N THR A 91 -9.09 -1.70 16.81
CA THR A 91 -9.66 -2.92 17.39
C THR A 91 -10.98 -3.18 16.68
N TYR A 92 -11.07 -4.29 15.94
CA TYR A 92 -12.30 -4.68 15.28
C TYR A 92 -13.35 -5.17 16.29
N PRO A 93 -14.65 -4.96 16.03
CA PRO A 93 -15.69 -5.43 16.94
C PRO A 93 -15.86 -6.96 16.90
N THR A 94 -15.50 -7.60 15.78
CA THR A 94 -15.63 -9.04 15.57
C THR A 94 -14.42 -9.58 14.81
N THR A 95 -14.28 -10.90 14.79
CA THR A 95 -13.34 -11.58 13.90
C THR A 95 -13.90 -11.60 12.49
N GLY A 96 -13.04 -11.53 11.49
CA GLY A 96 -13.48 -11.57 10.11
C GLY A 96 -12.40 -11.11 9.15
N THR A 97 -12.82 -10.87 7.92
CA THR A 97 -11.98 -10.32 6.87
C THR A 97 -12.48 -8.92 6.54
N TYR A 98 -11.57 -7.96 6.50
CA TYR A 98 -11.88 -6.56 6.31
C TYR A 98 -11.03 -5.95 5.20
N ASP A 99 -11.67 -5.18 4.33
CA ASP A 99 -10.99 -4.42 3.30
C ASP A 99 -10.62 -3.04 3.85
N VAL A 100 -9.36 -2.91 4.26
CA VAL A 100 -8.80 -1.66 4.77
C VAL A 100 -8.33 -0.80 3.61
N ASN A 101 -8.83 0.43 3.53
CA ASN A 101 -8.42 1.42 2.55
C ASN A 101 -7.80 2.63 3.26
N VAL A 102 -6.60 3.00 2.86
CA VAL A 102 -5.92 4.21 3.32
C VAL A 102 -5.75 5.13 2.13
N ARG A 103 -6.34 6.32 2.24
CA ARG A 103 -6.18 7.41 1.27
C ARG A 103 -5.36 8.50 1.91
N ALA A 104 -4.19 8.79 1.36
CA ALA A 104 -3.20 9.64 2.03
C ALA A 104 -2.42 10.53 1.09
N ILE A 105 -1.82 11.57 1.65
CA ILE A 105 -0.85 12.45 0.99
C ILE A 105 0.54 12.14 1.53
N LYS A 106 1.50 11.95 0.63
CA LYS A 106 2.94 11.79 0.93
C LYS A 106 3.24 10.60 1.86
N ILE A 107 2.75 9.42 1.50
CA ILE A 107 3.14 8.14 2.10
C ILE A 107 4.64 7.91 1.83
N THR A 108 5.46 7.93 2.88
CA THR A 108 6.92 7.75 2.78
C THR A 108 7.39 6.42 3.33
N ARG A 109 6.61 5.78 4.19
CA ARG A 109 6.87 4.45 4.74
C ARG A 109 5.56 3.69 4.98
N LEU A 110 5.57 2.41 4.65
CA LEU A 110 4.58 1.43 5.07
C LEU A 110 5.30 0.25 5.71
N ASP A 111 4.95 -0.07 6.95
CA ASP A 111 5.37 -1.31 7.63
C ASP A 111 4.14 -2.07 8.10
N ILE A 112 3.96 -3.25 7.52
CA ILE A 112 2.89 -4.20 7.84
C ILE A 112 3.47 -5.56 8.25
N SER A 113 4.76 -5.63 8.59
CA SER A 113 5.40 -6.87 9.05
C SER A 113 4.68 -7.48 10.25
N MET A 114 4.64 -8.82 10.40
CA MET A 114 3.97 -9.47 11.56
C MET A 114 4.49 -8.98 12.91
N ASP A 115 5.78 -8.67 12.97
CA ASP A 115 6.47 -8.09 14.13
C ASP A 115 5.82 -6.75 14.54
N SER A 116 5.29 -6.03 13.56
CA SER A 116 4.55 -4.77 13.71
C SER A 116 3.04 -4.97 13.81
N VAL A 117 2.48 -6.04 13.23
CA VAL A 117 1.04 -6.30 13.05
C VAL A 117 0.67 -7.71 13.50
N ARG A 118 -0.20 -7.85 14.49
CA ARG A 118 -0.67 -9.16 15.00
C ARG A 118 -1.71 -9.86 14.10
N GLN A 119 -1.83 -9.49 12.82
CA GLN A 119 -2.88 -9.96 11.91
C GLN A 119 -2.30 -10.35 10.56
N ASN A 120 -2.99 -11.25 9.87
CA ASN A 120 -2.62 -11.76 8.56
C ASN A 120 -3.22 -10.86 7.47
N ILE A 121 -2.39 -10.44 6.51
CA ILE A 121 -2.81 -9.65 5.36
C ILE A 121 -2.69 -10.53 4.12
N ARG A 122 -3.78 -10.64 3.35
CA ARG A 122 -3.87 -11.54 2.20
C ARG A 122 -3.59 -10.87 0.86
N THR A 123 -3.91 -9.58 0.74
CA THR A 123 -3.61 -8.77 -0.43
C THR A 123 -3.02 -7.44 -0.01
N LEU A 124 -2.12 -6.92 -0.84
CA LEU A 124 -1.60 -5.55 -0.72
C LEU A 124 -1.63 -4.90 -2.10
N GLN A 125 -2.31 -3.77 -2.20
CA GLN A 125 -2.27 -2.90 -3.36
C GLN A 125 -1.79 -1.51 -2.97
N LEU A 126 -0.80 -1.00 -3.70
CA LEU A 126 -0.26 0.34 -3.57
C LEU A 126 -0.49 1.08 -4.88
N THR A 127 -1.26 2.15 -4.85
CA THR A 127 -1.58 2.97 -6.04
C THR A 127 -1.01 4.37 -5.85
N ASP A 128 -0.29 4.85 -6.87
CA ASP A 128 0.31 6.20 -6.92
C ASP A 128 1.14 6.56 -5.68
N CYS A 129 1.76 5.57 -5.05
CA CYS A 129 2.58 5.74 -3.86
C CYS A 129 3.96 6.37 -4.18
N ARG A 130 4.03 7.37 -5.05
CA ARG A 130 5.21 8.11 -5.57
C ARG A 130 6.22 8.64 -4.53
N HIS A 131 5.86 8.69 -3.26
CA HIS A 131 6.73 9.19 -2.17
C HIS A 131 7.30 8.07 -1.30
N LEU A 132 6.88 6.82 -1.54
CA LEU A 132 7.23 5.68 -0.73
C LEU A 132 8.73 5.38 -0.86
N LYS A 133 9.45 5.44 0.25
CA LYS A 133 10.88 5.17 0.32
C LYS A 133 11.20 3.84 1.00
N ALA A 134 10.29 3.37 1.85
CA ALA A 134 10.45 2.15 2.61
C ALA A 134 9.13 1.37 2.65
N LEU A 135 9.18 0.12 2.19
CA LEU A 135 8.10 -0.85 2.31
C LEU A 135 8.64 -2.06 3.08
N SER A 136 7.89 -2.50 4.08
CA SER A 136 8.16 -3.73 4.81
C SER A 136 6.84 -4.50 4.97
N CYS A 137 6.80 -5.71 4.41
CA CYS A 137 5.68 -6.64 4.54
C CYS A 137 6.16 -8.00 5.07
N LYS A 138 7.25 -8.00 5.85
CA LYS A 138 7.91 -9.24 6.25
C LYS A 138 6.98 -10.18 7.02
N ASN A 139 7.14 -11.47 6.76
CA ASN A 139 6.40 -12.55 7.42
C ASN A 139 4.87 -12.49 7.23
N GLN A 140 4.33 -11.67 6.32
CA GLN A 140 2.90 -11.66 6.06
C GLN A 140 2.45 -12.84 5.19
N GLU A 141 1.16 -13.18 5.25
CA GLU A 141 0.51 -14.21 4.42
C GLU A 141 -0.03 -13.66 3.09
N LEU A 142 0.70 -12.71 2.49
CA LEU A 142 0.28 -12.06 1.25
C LEU A 142 0.27 -13.08 0.10
N LYS A 143 -0.91 -13.31 -0.49
CA LYS A 143 -1.08 -14.11 -1.69
C LYS A 143 -0.92 -13.31 -2.97
N SER A 144 -1.32 -12.03 -2.94
CA SER A 144 -1.22 -11.13 -4.08
C SER A 144 -0.66 -9.77 -3.64
N VAL A 145 0.35 -9.29 -4.37
CA VAL A 145 0.99 -8.00 -4.16
C VAL A 145 0.97 -7.21 -5.46
N ASN A 146 0.30 -6.07 -5.46
CA ASN A 146 0.26 -5.12 -6.56
C ASN A 146 0.92 -3.80 -6.14
N ILE A 147 2.00 -3.44 -6.82
CA ILE A 147 2.80 -2.27 -6.49
C ILE A 147 2.85 -1.33 -7.68
N ASN A 148 2.31 -0.13 -7.46
CA ASN A 148 2.41 1.00 -8.36
C ASN A 148 2.98 2.21 -7.56
N THR A 149 4.30 2.41 -7.67
CA THR A 149 5.04 3.45 -6.94
C THR A 149 6.32 3.85 -7.67
N SER A 150 6.61 5.14 -7.78
CA SER A 150 7.86 5.60 -8.40
C SER A 150 9.05 5.77 -7.42
N GLY A 151 8.84 5.57 -6.11
CA GLY A 151 9.84 5.91 -5.08
C GLY A 151 10.74 4.77 -4.61
N VAL A 152 10.32 3.51 -4.82
CA VAL A 152 11.02 2.34 -4.26
C VAL A 152 12.09 1.83 -5.21
N LYS A 153 13.32 1.64 -4.69
CA LYS A 153 14.46 1.10 -5.46
C LYS A 153 14.60 -0.41 -5.38
N MET A 154 14.17 -0.99 -4.27
CA MET A 154 14.29 -2.41 -3.97
C MET A 154 13.01 -2.91 -3.30
N LEU A 155 12.50 -4.02 -3.81
CA LEU A 155 11.40 -4.76 -3.19
C LEU A 155 11.95 -6.04 -2.56
N GLU A 156 11.78 -6.18 -1.25
CA GLU A 156 12.16 -7.38 -0.50
C GLU A 156 10.89 -8.16 -0.15
N LEU A 157 10.65 -9.26 -0.87
CA LEU A 157 9.45 -10.09 -0.77
C LEU A 157 9.78 -11.56 -0.43
N SER A 158 11.05 -11.88 -0.15
CA SER A 158 11.50 -13.26 0.08
C SER A 158 10.86 -13.93 1.29
N THR A 159 10.30 -13.17 2.25
CA THR A 159 9.63 -13.76 3.41
C THR A 159 8.16 -14.13 3.17
N LEU A 160 7.61 -13.87 1.98
CA LEU A 160 6.20 -14.12 1.67
C LEU A 160 6.01 -15.55 1.13
N SER A 161 6.06 -16.55 2.00
CA SER A 161 6.09 -17.97 1.60
C SER A 161 4.87 -18.44 0.80
N VAL A 162 3.73 -17.75 0.95
CA VAL A 162 2.45 -18.06 0.28
C VAL A 162 2.12 -17.11 -0.88
N LEU A 163 3.08 -16.27 -1.30
CA LEU A 163 2.88 -15.34 -2.42
C LEU A 163 2.65 -16.12 -3.72
N GLU A 164 1.49 -15.90 -4.33
CA GLU A 164 1.08 -16.54 -5.59
C GLU A 164 1.24 -15.59 -6.78
N GLU A 165 1.01 -14.28 -6.56
CA GLU A 165 0.98 -13.28 -7.63
C GLU A 165 1.71 -11.99 -7.23
N LEU A 166 2.57 -11.52 -8.14
CA LEU A 166 3.25 -10.24 -8.03
C LEU A 166 2.99 -9.41 -9.28
N THR A 167 2.43 -8.21 -9.10
CA THR A 167 2.34 -7.19 -10.14
C THR A 167 3.12 -5.96 -9.71
N VAL A 168 4.03 -5.50 -10.56
CA VAL A 168 4.82 -4.29 -10.33
C VAL A 168 4.77 -3.42 -11.58
N SER A 169 4.20 -2.24 -11.44
CA SER A 169 3.96 -1.34 -12.57
C SER A 169 4.39 0.09 -12.29
N ALA A 170 4.83 0.79 -13.34
CA ALA A 170 5.18 2.21 -13.30
C ALA A 170 6.15 2.57 -12.15
N CYS A 171 7.12 1.69 -11.87
CA CYS A 171 8.10 1.89 -10.81
C CYS A 171 9.42 2.44 -11.37
N ASP A 172 9.47 3.76 -11.62
CA ASP A 172 10.58 4.46 -12.27
C ASP A 172 11.94 4.32 -11.58
N SER A 173 11.95 4.04 -10.27
CA SER A 173 13.18 3.91 -9.48
C SER A 173 13.60 2.46 -9.22
N LEU A 174 12.79 1.48 -9.60
CA LEU A 174 12.99 0.08 -9.22
C LEU A 174 14.19 -0.53 -9.96
N LEU A 175 15.07 -1.15 -9.20
CA LEU A 175 16.30 -1.79 -9.69
C LEU A 175 16.36 -3.28 -9.35
N THR A 176 15.71 -3.68 -8.25
CA THR A 176 15.86 -5.03 -7.69
C THR A 176 14.56 -5.51 -7.05
N ILE A 177 14.23 -6.77 -7.30
CA ILE A 177 13.17 -7.50 -6.61
C ILE A 177 13.80 -8.78 -6.05
N VAL A 178 13.55 -9.05 -4.77
CA VAL A 178 14.09 -10.20 -4.04
C VAL A 178 12.95 -11.18 -3.75
N LEU A 179 13.06 -12.41 -4.29
CA LEU A 179 12.00 -13.42 -4.37
C LEU A 179 12.43 -14.87 -4.06
N TYR A 180 13.67 -15.10 -3.60
CA TYR A 180 14.27 -16.45 -3.52
C TYR A 180 13.60 -17.46 -2.55
N LYS A 181 12.50 -17.10 -1.89
CA LYS A 181 11.77 -17.91 -0.89
C LYS A 181 10.24 -17.86 -1.08
N ASN A 182 9.79 -17.74 -2.34
CA ASN A 182 8.37 -17.73 -2.69
C ASN A 182 7.99 -19.00 -3.49
N PRO A 183 7.84 -20.19 -2.85
CA PRO A 183 7.58 -21.46 -3.55
C PRO A 183 6.23 -21.48 -4.30
N GLU A 184 5.25 -20.74 -3.81
CA GLU A 184 3.89 -20.68 -4.36
C GLU A 184 3.73 -19.69 -5.52
N LEU A 185 4.79 -18.95 -5.89
CA LEU A 185 4.71 -17.88 -6.88
C LEU A 185 4.41 -18.42 -8.28
N LYS A 186 3.28 -18.00 -8.87
CA LYS A 186 2.79 -18.47 -10.17
C LYS A 186 2.83 -17.40 -11.23
N ILE A 187 2.61 -16.14 -10.86
CA ILE A 187 2.44 -15.05 -11.81
C ILE A 187 3.32 -13.87 -11.41
N ILE A 188 4.10 -13.38 -12.36
CA ILE A 188 4.81 -12.10 -12.25
C ILE A 188 4.42 -11.22 -13.44
N ASN A 189 3.91 -10.02 -13.17
CA ASN A 189 3.69 -8.98 -14.17
C ASN A 189 4.62 -7.81 -13.86
N LEU A 190 5.59 -7.55 -14.74
CA LEU A 190 6.46 -6.36 -14.65
C LEU A 190 6.17 -5.47 -15.86
N THR A 191 5.63 -4.28 -15.62
CA THR A 191 5.23 -3.38 -16.70
C THR A 191 5.66 -1.94 -16.45
N ASN A 192 6.20 -1.25 -17.46
CA ASN A 192 6.61 0.15 -17.34
C ASN A 192 7.62 0.39 -16.18
N ASN A 193 8.63 -0.49 -16.03
CA ASN A 193 9.70 -0.30 -15.05
C ASN A 193 11.02 0.03 -15.78
N PRO A 194 11.22 1.29 -16.22
CA PRO A 194 12.27 1.65 -17.17
C PRO A 194 13.70 1.44 -16.65
N ARG A 195 13.89 1.36 -15.33
CA ARG A 195 15.21 1.11 -14.70
C ARG A 195 15.51 -0.35 -14.41
N MET A 196 14.55 -1.26 -14.61
CA MET A 196 14.83 -2.69 -14.54
C MET A 196 15.57 -3.12 -15.80
N SER A 197 16.90 -3.15 -15.71
CA SER A 197 17.80 -3.61 -16.77
C SER A 197 17.66 -5.11 -17.06
N ALA A 198 18.25 -5.60 -18.14
CA ALA A 198 18.30 -7.04 -18.44
C ALA A 198 18.92 -7.83 -17.28
N LEU A 199 20.01 -7.33 -16.69
CA LEU A 199 20.63 -7.94 -15.50
C LEU A 199 19.67 -7.98 -14.30
N SER A 200 18.86 -6.94 -14.12
CA SER A 200 17.85 -6.91 -13.06
C SER A 200 16.75 -7.95 -13.28
N LEU A 201 16.30 -8.13 -14.52
CA LEU A 201 15.30 -9.14 -14.89
C LEU A 201 15.86 -10.55 -14.77
N ASP A 202 17.09 -10.78 -15.23
CA ASP A 202 17.79 -12.06 -15.08
C ASP A 202 17.95 -12.45 -13.61
N ALA A 203 18.28 -11.48 -12.75
CA ALA A 203 18.32 -11.69 -11.30
C ALA A 203 16.96 -12.07 -10.71
N VAL A 204 15.84 -11.57 -11.25
CA VAL A 204 14.50 -12.04 -10.89
C VAL A 204 14.30 -13.48 -11.33
N PHE A 205 14.66 -13.83 -12.57
CA PHE A 205 14.49 -15.18 -13.10
C PHE A 205 15.27 -16.25 -12.33
N ILE A 206 16.50 -15.92 -11.88
CA ILE A 206 17.34 -16.83 -11.08
C ILE A 206 16.63 -17.24 -9.79
N GLN A 207 15.86 -16.33 -9.18
CA GLN A 207 15.19 -16.52 -7.90
C GLN A 207 13.87 -17.30 -8.01
N LEU A 208 13.38 -17.55 -9.23
CA LEU A 208 12.10 -18.22 -9.42
C LEU A 208 12.15 -19.68 -8.92
N PRO A 209 11.06 -20.17 -8.29
CA PRO A 209 10.92 -21.58 -7.97
C PRO A 209 10.78 -22.43 -9.24
N GLU A 210 11.14 -23.70 -9.15
CA GLU A 210 10.87 -24.70 -10.19
C GLU A 210 9.36 -24.91 -10.35
N ALA A 211 8.86 -24.90 -11.59
CA ALA A 211 7.47 -25.21 -11.88
C ALA A 211 7.24 -26.72 -11.81
N THR A 212 6.93 -27.23 -10.61
CA THR A 212 6.65 -28.65 -10.38
C THR A 212 5.23 -29.07 -10.77
N SER A 213 4.29 -28.11 -10.85
CA SER A 213 2.93 -28.31 -11.32
C SER A 213 2.27 -26.97 -11.68
N GLY A 214 1.24 -27.01 -12.52
CA GLY A 214 0.51 -25.83 -12.97
C GLY A 214 1.28 -24.95 -13.95
N ILE A 215 0.59 -23.96 -14.52
CA ILE A 215 1.21 -22.97 -15.42
C ILE A 215 1.77 -21.84 -14.56
N ARG A 216 3.04 -21.51 -14.75
CA ARG A 216 3.69 -20.32 -14.16
C ARG A 216 4.10 -19.36 -15.26
N THR A 217 3.85 -18.07 -15.07
CA THR A 217 4.00 -17.06 -16.13
C THR A 217 4.75 -15.82 -15.63
N VAL A 218 5.69 -15.34 -16.44
CA VAL A 218 6.26 -13.99 -16.34
C VAL A 218 5.79 -13.19 -17.55
N ASN A 219 5.14 -12.05 -17.31
CA ASN A 219 4.73 -11.10 -18.33
C ASN A 219 5.56 -9.83 -18.18
N LEU A 220 6.21 -9.41 -19.26
CA LEU A 220 7.07 -8.24 -19.34
C LEU A 220 6.54 -7.29 -20.41
N SER A 221 6.52 -6.00 -20.12
CA SER A 221 6.28 -4.97 -21.13
C SER A 221 6.84 -3.62 -20.70
N ASN A 222 7.48 -2.90 -21.61
CA ASN A 222 8.06 -1.57 -21.38
C ASN A 222 9.00 -1.49 -20.14
N ASN A 223 9.72 -2.55 -19.79
CA ASN A 223 10.82 -2.46 -18.84
C ASN A 223 12.15 -2.21 -19.56
N GLY A 224 13.13 -1.64 -18.86
CA GLY A 224 14.42 -1.27 -19.48
C GLY A 224 15.21 -2.44 -20.07
N GLY A 225 14.96 -3.67 -19.60
CA GLY A 225 15.69 -4.88 -19.96
C GLY A 225 14.95 -5.86 -20.86
N ASP A 226 13.70 -5.57 -21.25
CA ASP A 226 12.84 -6.56 -21.91
C ASP A 226 13.47 -7.14 -23.18
N ALA A 227 14.07 -6.29 -24.02
CA ALA A 227 14.65 -6.67 -25.30
C ALA A 227 15.94 -7.53 -25.19
N SER A 228 16.58 -7.59 -24.03
CA SER A 228 17.91 -8.22 -23.88
C SER A 228 18.06 -9.15 -22.67
N CYS A 229 17.01 -9.33 -21.87
CA CYS A 229 17.01 -10.30 -20.77
C CYS A 229 17.10 -11.75 -21.29
N ASN A 230 17.71 -12.61 -20.48
CA ASN A 230 17.89 -14.02 -20.77
C ASN A 230 16.70 -14.84 -20.24
N THR A 231 15.65 -14.95 -21.05
CA THR A 231 14.44 -15.72 -20.73
C THR A 231 14.69 -17.22 -20.55
N ALA A 232 15.85 -17.74 -21.00
CA ALA A 232 16.21 -19.15 -20.80
C ALA A 232 16.28 -19.52 -19.31
N ILE A 233 16.66 -18.58 -18.44
CA ILE A 233 16.76 -18.80 -17.00
C ILE A 233 15.39 -19.19 -16.41
N ALA A 234 14.33 -18.47 -16.79
CA ALA A 234 12.98 -18.75 -16.30
C ALA A 234 12.36 -19.96 -17.01
N THR A 235 12.54 -20.09 -18.33
CA THR A 235 11.95 -21.19 -19.11
C THR A 235 12.54 -22.55 -18.76
N GLN A 236 13.82 -22.64 -18.42
CA GLN A 236 14.44 -23.87 -17.89
C GLN A 236 13.82 -24.32 -16.56
N LYS A 237 13.29 -23.37 -15.78
CA LYS A 237 12.53 -23.62 -14.55
C LYS A 237 11.06 -23.95 -14.80
N GLY A 238 10.65 -24.09 -16.07
CA GLY A 238 9.27 -24.39 -16.48
C GLY A 238 8.33 -23.18 -16.50
N TRP A 239 8.84 -21.94 -16.46
CA TRP A 239 8.02 -20.74 -16.58
C TRP A 239 7.78 -20.37 -18.05
N LYS A 240 6.56 -19.93 -18.36
CA LYS A 240 6.26 -19.26 -19.61
C LYS A 240 6.64 -17.78 -19.49
N VAL A 241 7.43 -17.27 -20.44
CA VAL A 241 7.78 -15.84 -20.48
C VAL A 241 7.12 -15.19 -21.69
N ASN A 242 6.34 -14.13 -21.46
CA ASN A 242 5.71 -13.32 -22.50
C ASN A 242 6.29 -11.91 -22.44
N ILE A 243 6.72 -11.39 -23.59
CA ILE A 243 7.25 -10.03 -23.73
C ILE A 243 6.37 -9.29 -24.74
N GLN A 244 5.86 -8.11 -24.37
CA GLN A 244 4.98 -7.27 -25.19
C GLN A 244 5.58 -5.89 -25.42
#